data_AF-A0A453P762-F1
#
_entry.id   AF-A0A453P762-F1
#
_cell.length_a   1.000
_cell.length_b   1.000
_cell.length_c   1.000
_cell.angle_alpha   90.00
_cell.angle_beta   90.00
_cell.angle_gamma   90.00
#
_symmetry.space_group_name_H-M   'P 1'
#
loop_
_entity.id
_entity.type
_entity.pdbx_description
1 polymer ?
#
loop_
_entity_poly.entity_id
_entity_poly.type
_entity_poly.pdbx_seq_one_letter_code
_entity_poly.pdbx_strand_id
1 'polypeptide(L)'
;MSVTDAGYLSVLFDVGGIIGGILAGFMSDQLDARATTAAMFMYLAIPSLYAFHAYGSTSKVTNIALMMISGLFVNGPYALITTAVSADLGTHKSLKGDSRALATVTAIIDGTGSLGAALGPFVTGFISKTGWDSVFIMLILCALIAGACLSGLVKSEIQQIIQNWRNRSSDTPNGTADPGAQPLLEGSS
;
A
#
# COMPACT_ATOMS: atom_id res chain seq x y z
N MET A 1 -27.00 20.37 0.57
CA MET A 1 -26.08 19.85 1.61
C MET A 1 -25.49 21.06 2.30
N SER A 2 -25.65 21.19 3.62
CA SER A 2 -25.10 22.32 4.39
C SER A 2 -23.57 22.22 4.40
N VAL A 3 -22.86 23.35 4.57
CA VAL A 3 -21.40 23.37 4.75
C VAL A 3 -20.98 22.49 5.93
N THR A 4 -21.83 22.39 6.95
CA THR A 4 -21.65 21.51 8.11
C THR A 4 -21.71 20.02 7.72
N ASP A 5 -22.60 19.64 6.80
CA ASP A 5 -22.73 18.26 6.34
C ASP A 5 -21.47 17.84 5.56
N ALA A 6 -20.92 18.72 4.72
CA ALA A 6 -19.69 18.49 3.97
C ALA A 6 -18.47 18.31 4.90
N GLY A 7 -18.42 19.05 6.01
CA GLY A 7 -17.39 18.89 7.04
C GLY A 7 -17.47 17.56 7.80
N TYR A 8 -18.67 17.07 8.11
CA TYR A 8 -18.82 15.73 8.69
C TYR A 8 -18.43 14.62 7.71
N LEU A 9 -18.68 14.86 6.42
CA LEU A 9 -18.34 13.96 5.32
C LEU A 9 -16.83 13.77 5.14
N SER A 10 -16.03 14.82 5.27
CA SER A 10 -14.56 14.70 5.19
C SER A 10 -13.98 13.93 6.37
N VAL A 11 -14.54 14.12 7.58
CA VAL A 11 -14.12 13.35 8.77
C VAL A 11 -14.31 11.85 8.56
N LEU A 12 -15.40 11.44 7.93
CA LEU A 12 -15.66 10.01 7.65
C LEU A 12 -14.65 9.43 6.66
N PHE A 13 -14.25 10.21 5.65
CA PHE A 13 -13.19 9.80 4.74
C PHE A 13 -11.85 9.59 5.48
N ASP A 14 -11.50 10.49 6.41
CA ASP A 14 -10.29 10.37 7.23
C ASP A 14 -10.35 9.15 8.16
N VAL A 15 -11.49 8.90 8.81
CA VAL A 15 -11.69 7.72 9.67
C VAL A 15 -11.56 6.43 8.85
N GLY A 16 -12.19 6.37 7.68
CA GLY A 16 -12.01 5.27 6.74
C GLY A 16 -10.54 5.08 6.39
N GLY A 17 -9.81 6.17 6.19
CA GLY A 17 -8.39 6.16 5.90
C GLY A 17 -7.50 5.62 7.02
N ILE A 18 -7.79 5.95 8.27
CA ILE A 18 -7.07 5.38 9.43
C ILE A 18 -7.25 3.87 9.46
N ILE A 19 -8.49 3.40 9.31
CA ILE A 19 -8.80 1.96 9.25
C ILE A 19 -8.09 1.31 8.07
N GLY A 20 -8.11 1.95 6.91
CA GLY A 20 -7.41 1.50 5.71
C GLY A 20 -5.90 1.41 5.90
N GLY A 21 -5.27 2.38 6.55
CA GLY A 21 -3.84 2.34 6.85
C GLY A 21 -3.47 1.16 7.74
N ILE A 22 -4.26 0.89 8.77
CA ILE A 22 -4.06 -0.27 9.66
C ILE A 22 -4.23 -1.58 8.88
N LEU A 23 -5.31 -1.72 8.10
CA LEU A 23 -5.57 -2.92 7.31
C LEU A 23 -4.51 -3.13 6.23
N ALA A 24 -4.06 -2.07 5.57
CA ALA A 24 -3.05 -2.11 4.55
C ALA A 24 -1.69 -2.50 5.16
N GLY A 25 -1.31 -1.93 6.30
CA GLY A 25 -0.14 -2.35 7.07
C GLY A 25 -0.18 -3.84 7.41
N PHE A 26 -1.28 -4.28 8.02
CA PHE A 26 -1.47 -5.69 8.39
C PHE A 26 -1.42 -6.64 7.20
N MET A 27 -2.12 -6.32 6.10
CA MET A 27 -2.14 -7.13 4.88
C MET A 27 -0.77 -7.19 4.22
N SER A 28 -0.06 -6.06 4.20
CA SER A 28 1.29 -5.97 3.66
C SER A 28 2.28 -6.83 4.44
N ASP A 29 2.20 -6.84 5.76
CA ASP A 29 3.06 -7.64 6.61
C ASP A 29 2.77 -9.15 6.45
N GLN A 30 1.50 -9.53 6.26
CA GLN A 30 1.10 -10.92 5.99
C GLN A 30 1.62 -11.42 4.63
N LEU A 31 1.59 -10.57 3.61
CA LEU A 31 2.00 -10.93 2.25
C LEU A 31 3.50 -10.77 2.01
N ASP A 32 4.23 -10.14 2.95
CA ASP A 32 5.62 -9.67 2.79
C ASP A 32 5.79 -8.85 1.49
N ALA A 33 4.73 -8.11 1.11
CA ALA A 33 4.58 -7.50 -0.20
C ALA A 33 3.84 -6.14 -0.12
N ARG A 34 4.60 -5.08 0.12
CA ARG A 34 4.13 -3.69 0.32
C ARG A 34 3.61 -3.07 -0.96
N ALA A 35 4.37 -3.20 -2.05
CA ALA A 35 3.97 -2.65 -3.34
C ALA A 35 2.71 -3.34 -3.87
N THR A 36 2.60 -4.65 -3.67
CA THR A 36 1.44 -5.47 -4.04
C THR A 36 0.20 -5.05 -3.28
N THR A 37 0.31 -4.85 -1.97
CA THR A 37 -0.82 -4.41 -1.14
C THR A 37 -1.26 -2.98 -1.50
N ALA A 38 -0.32 -2.06 -1.70
CA ALA A 38 -0.63 -0.70 -2.13
C ALA A 38 -1.31 -0.68 -3.52
N ALA A 39 -0.80 -1.46 -4.48
CA ALA A 39 -1.41 -1.57 -5.81
C ALA A 39 -2.82 -2.15 -5.74
N MET A 40 -3.04 -3.18 -4.93
CA MET A 40 -4.35 -3.81 -4.73
C MET A 40 -5.37 -2.80 -4.18
N PHE A 41 -5.00 -2.02 -3.16
CA PHE A 41 -5.86 -0.97 -2.62
C PHE A 41 -6.15 0.12 -3.64
N MET A 42 -5.14 0.54 -4.44
CA MET A 42 -5.35 1.52 -5.52
C MET A 42 -6.29 1.01 -6.61
N TYR A 43 -6.23 -0.28 -6.95
CA TYR A 43 -7.18 -0.87 -7.89
C TYR A 43 -8.60 -0.98 -7.31
N LEU A 44 -8.73 -1.23 -6.01
CA LEU A 44 -10.04 -1.24 -5.31
C LEU A 44 -10.60 0.18 -5.09
N ALA A 45 -9.75 1.21 -5.08
CA ALA A 45 -10.19 2.59 -5.02
C ALA A 45 -11.01 3.00 -6.26
N ILE A 46 -10.72 2.44 -7.44
CA ILE A 46 -11.42 2.75 -8.69
C ILE A 46 -12.92 2.41 -8.62
N PRO A 47 -13.35 1.16 -8.35
CA PRO A 47 -14.76 0.84 -8.21
C PRO A 47 -15.38 1.53 -7.00
N SER A 48 -14.63 1.80 -5.93
CA SER A 48 -15.13 2.56 -4.78
C SER A 48 -15.49 4.01 -5.15
N LEU A 49 -14.61 4.71 -5.87
CA LEU A 49 -14.84 6.08 -6.32
C LEU A 49 -15.99 6.14 -7.33
N TYR A 50 -16.07 5.16 -8.24
CA TYR A 50 -17.19 5.04 -9.16
C TYR A 50 -18.51 4.81 -8.42
N ALA A 51 -18.53 3.89 -7.45
CA ALA A 51 -19.71 3.61 -6.63
C ALA A 51 -20.12 4.84 -5.79
N PHE A 52 -19.16 5.57 -5.22
CA PHE A 52 -19.42 6.82 -4.52
C PHE A 52 -20.07 7.86 -5.44
N HIS A 53 -19.57 8.00 -6.68
CA HIS A 53 -20.14 8.91 -7.66
C HIS A 53 -21.57 8.51 -8.06
N ALA A 54 -21.81 7.22 -8.33
CA ALA A 54 -23.10 6.72 -8.82
C ALA A 54 -24.18 6.63 -7.73
N TYR A 55 -23.82 6.26 -6.50
CA TYR A 55 -24.76 5.93 -5.43
C TYR A 55 -24.64 6.81 -4.19
N GLY A 56 -23.64 7.71 -4.13
CA GLY A 56 -23.40 8.58 -2.99
C GLY A 56 -24.52 9.61 -2.76
N SER A 57 -25.35 9.90 -3.76
CA SER A 57 -26.50 10.81 -3.62
C SER A 57 -27.80 10.11 -3.19
N THR A 58 -27.84 8.77 -3.16
CA THR A 58 -29.07 8.00 -2.96
C THR A 58 -29.58 8.05 -1.51
N SER A 59 -28.69 7.89 -0.53
CA SER A 59 -29.03 7.88 0.89
C SER A 59 -27.85 8.35 1.73
N LYS A 60 -28.12 9.00 2.88
CA LYS A 60 -27.09 9.41 3.83
C LYS A 60 -26.25 8.22 4.32
N VAL A 61 -26.88 7.07 4.58
CA VAL A 61 -26.17 5.87 5.04
C VAL A 61 -25.23 5.34 3.96
N THR A 62 -25.71 5.26 2.71
CA THR A 62 -24.90 4.84 1.55
C THR A 62 -23.75 5.79 1.31
N ASN A 63 -23.98 7.09 1.43
CA ASN A 63 -22.97 8.13 1.31
C ASN A 63 -21.87 7.99 2.38
N ILE A 64 -22.25 7.83 3.66
CA ILE A 64 -21.33 7.60 4.78
C ILE A 64 -20.49 6.34 4.54
N ALA A 65 -21.13 5.23 4.19
CA ALA A 65 -20.45 3.96 3.94
C ALA A 65 -19.45 4.06 2.77
N LEU A 66 -19.86 4.65 1.65
CA LEU A 66 -19.00 4.81 0.49
C LEU A 66 -17.87 5.82 0.72
N MET A 67 -18.06 6.83 1.57
CA MET A 67 -16.95 7.71 2.01
C MET A 67 -15.92 6.94 2.83
N MET A 68 -16.36 6.13 3.79
CA MET A 68 -15.47 5.32 4.61
C MET A 68 -14.70 4.32 3.75
N ILE A 69 -15.37 3.66 2.79
CA ILE A 69 -14.74 2.70 1.88
C ILE A 69 -13.75 3.40 0.93
N SER A 70 -14.11 4.57 0.40
CA SER A 70 -13.22 5.34 -0.47
C SER A 70 -12.01 5.86 0.30
N GLY A 71 -12.20 6.33 1.54
CA GLY A 71 -11.12 6.72 2.44
C GLY A 71 -10.18 5.55 2.75
N LEU A 72 -10.74 4.38 3.04
CA LEU A 72 -9.98 3.15 3.29
C LEU A 72 -9.05 2.81 2.11
N PHE A 73 -9.56 2.79 0.88
CA PHE A 73 -8.78 2.40 -0.29
C PHE A 73 -7.87 3.49 -0.85
N VAL A 74 -8.13 4.77 -0.57
CA VAL A 74 -7.29 5.88 -1.04
C VAL A 74 -6.21 6.24 -0.01
N ASN A 75 -6.58 6.43 1.25
CA ASN A 75 -5.64 6.82 2.30
C ASN A 75 -4.84 5.62 2.83
N GLY A 76 -5.38 4.39 2.74
CA GLY A 76 -4.66 3.16 3.09
C GLY A 76 -3.32 2.99 2.36
N PRO A 77 -3.28 2.99 1.01
CA PRO A 77 -2.03 2.90 0.26
C PRO A 77 -1.15 4.12 0.47
N TYR A 78 -1.70 5.32 0.65
CA TYR A 78 -0.92 6.51 1.01
C TYR A 78 -0.17 6.32 2.34
N ALA A 79 -0.85 5.81 3.37
CA ALA A 79 -0.26 5.53 4.67
C ALA A 79 0.82 4.45 4.55
N LEU A 80 0.56 3.36 3.82
CA LEU A 80 1.54 2.30 3.56
C LEU A 80 2.79 2.82 2.84
N ILE A 81 2.63 3.58 1.75
CA ILE A 81 3.76 4.09 0.96
C ILE A 81 4.60 5.04 1.80
N THR A 82 3.96 5.94 2.55
CA THR A 82 4.69 6.94 3.34
C THR A 82 5.42 6.33 4.53
N THR A 83 4.83 5.32 5.17
CA THR A 83 5.36 4.75 6.42
C THR A 83 6.16 3.47 6.18
N ALA A 84 5.55 2.47 5.54
CA ALA A 84 6.15 1.15 5.37
C ALA A 84 7.29 1.19 4.36
N VAL A 85 7.16 1.87 3.22
CA VAL A 85 8.28 1.94 2.24
C VAL A 85 9.47 2.69 2.83
N SER A 86 9.24 3.78 3.56
CA SER A 86 10.30 4.49 4.30
C SER A 86 10.97 3.59 5.33
N ALA A 87 10.20 2.82 6.11
CA ALA A 87 10.75 1.89 7.10
C ALA A 87 11.56 0.76 6.45
N ASP A 88 11.12 0.21 5.31
CA ASP A 88 11.84 -0.83 4.58
C ASP A 88 13.18 -0.37 4.06
N LEU A 89 13.21 0.82 3.46
CA LEU A 89 14.44 1.41 2.98
C LEU A 89 15.42 1.67 4.12
N GLY A 90 14.93 2.00 5.33
CA GLY A 90 15.77 2.17 6.52
C GLY A 90 16.42 0.88 7.02
N THR A 91 15.83 -0.28 6.73
CA THR A 91 16.35 -1.59 7.14
C THR A 91 17.10 -2.34 6.02
N HIS A 92 16.99 -1.85 4.78
CA HIS A 92 17.64 -2.42 3.61
C HIS A 92 19.18 -2.43 3.76
N LYS A 93 19.85 -3.53 3.38
CA LYS A 93 21.30 -3.73 3.58
C LYS A 93 22.18 -2.62 2.98
N SER A 94 21.71 -1.98 1.90
CA SER A 94 22.41 -0.88 1.21
C SER A 94 22.34 0.46 1.94
N LEU A 95 21.44 0.60 2.93
CA LEU A 95 21.13 1.85 3.65
C LEU A 95 21.21 1.67 5.18
N LYS A 96 21.43 0.44 5.65
CA LYS A 96 21.50 0.09 7.08
C LYS A 96 22.67 0.82 7.74
N GLY A 97 22.36 1.90 8.46
CA GLY A 97 23.33 2.77 9.14
C GLY A 97 23.63 4.10 8.44
N ASP A 98 23.15 4.30 7.20
CA ASP A 98 23.25 5.60 6.51
C ASP A 98 21.96 6.40 6.67
N SER A 99 21.89 7.14 7.78
CA SER A 99 20.75 7.99 8.10
C SER A 99 20.51 9.11 7.08
N ARG A 100 21.53 9.52 6.32
CA ARG A 100 21.39 10.55 5.27
C ARG A 100 20.64 10.03 4.07
N ALA A 101 20.98 8.82 3.62
CA ALA A 101 20.34 8.22 2.47
C ALA A 101 18.86 7.87 2.77
N LEU A 102 18.56 7.37 3.98
CA LEU A 102 17.19 7.17 4.44
C LEU A 102 16.40 8.50 4.50
N ALA A 103 16.97 9.53 5.13
CA ALA A 103 16.33 10.85 5.24
C ALA A 103 16.03 11.45 3.87
N THR A 104 16.90 11.23 2.89
CA THR A 104 16.70 11.70 1.51
C THR A 104 15.50 11.03 0.87
N VAL A 105 15.34 9.71 1.01
CA VAL A 105 14.18 9.02 0.42
C VAL A 105 12.88 9.43 1.11
N THR A 106 12.87 9.52 2.45
CA THR A 106 11.71 10.02 3.19
C THR A 106 11.35 11.44 2.76
N ALA A 107 12.34 12.32 2.57
CA ALA A 107 12.12 13.69 2.10
C ALA A 107 11.56 13.74 0.67
N ILE A 108 11.96 12.82 -0.22
CA ILE A 108 11.37 12.71 -1.56
C ILE A 108 9.91 12.27 -1.47
N ILE A 109 9.61 11.24 -0.68
CA ILE A 109 8.24 10.73 -0.51
C ILE A 109 7.34 11.85 0.05
N ASP A 110 7.74 12.45 1.17
CA ASP A 110 6.98 13.53 1.81
C ASP A 110 6.85 14.77 0.90
N GLY A 111 7.92 15.12 0.18
CA GLY A 111 7.92 16.20 -0.80
C GLY A 111 6.93 15.97 -1.94
N THR A 112 6.88 14.74 -2.49
CA THR A 112 5.89 14.39 -3.52
C THR A 112 4.46 14.36 -2.97
N GLY A 113 4.25 13.91 -1.73
CA GLY A 113 2.96 13.94 -1.05
C GLY A 113 2.45 15.38 -0.87
N SER A 114 3.32 16.28 -0.39
CA SER A 114 3.01 17.70 -0.22
C SER A 114 2.70 18.40 -1.54
N LEU A 115 3.44 18.07 -2.62
CA LEU A 115 3.15 18.59 -3.96
C LEU A 115 1.76 18.13 -4.45
N GLY A 116 1.42 16.85 -4.24
CA GLY A 116 0.09 16.32 -4.54
C GLY A 116 -1.01 17.00 -3.74
N ALA A 117 -0.81 17.25 -2.45
CA ALA A 117 -1.76 17.94 -1.57
C ALA A 117 -1.98 19.41 -1.99
N ALA A 118 -0.96 20.07 -2.55
CA ALA A 118 -1.09 21.43 -3.08
C ALA A 118 -1.79 21.46 -4.44
N LEU A 119 -1.40 20.56 -5.36
CA LEU A 119 -1.95 20.54 -6.72
C LEU A 119 -3.35 19.92 -6.80
N GLY A 120 -3.68 18.96 -5.94
CA GLY A 120 -4.95 18.23 -5.95
C GLY A 120 -6.16 19.16 -5.87
N PRO A 121 -6.29 20.01 -4.83
CA PRO A 121 -7.37 20.98 -4.73
C PRO A 121 -7.35 22.03 -5.85
N PHE A 122 -6.17 22.44 -6.32
CA PHE A 122 -6.04 23.39 -7.43
C PHE A 122 -6.64 22.84 -8.73
N VAL A 123 -6.22 21.62 -9.13
CA VAL A 123 -6.73 20.96 -10.34
C VAL A 123 -8.21 20.61 -10.17
N THR A 124 -8.60 20.12 -9.00
CA THR A 124 -10.02 19.82 -8.68
C THR A 124 -10.88 21.07 -8.76
N GLY A 125 -10.42 22.21 -8.24
CA GLY A 125 -11.14 23.49 -8.29
C GLY A 125 -11.25 24.08 -9.70
N PHE A 126 -10.28 23.80 -10.57
CA PHE A 126 -10.37 24.19 -11.99
C PHE A 126 -11.35 23.29 -12.76
N ILE A 127 -11.26 21.98 -12.58
CA ILE A 127 -12.09 20.99 -13.29
C ILE A 127 -13.53 20.97 -12.76
N SER A 128 -13.77 21.27 -11.48
CA SER A 128 -15.14 21.32 -10.94
C SER A 128 -16.02 22.36 -11.65
N LYS A 129 -15.43 23.35 -12.34
CA LYS A 129 -16.14 24.31 -13.19
C LYS A 129 -16.81 23.65 -14.40
N THR A 130 -16.29 22.52 -14.90
CA THR A 130 -16.89 21.76 -16.01
C THR A 130 -17.86 20.68 -15.53
N GLY A 131 -17.93 20.43 -14.21
CA GLY A 131 -18.86 19.49 -13.58
C GLY A 131 -18.17 18.51 -12.63
N TRP A 132 -18.92 18.01 -11.66
CA TRP A 132 -18.40 17.04 -10.68
C TRP A 132 -18.06 15.68 -11.30
N ASP A 133 -18.75 15.28 -12.37
CA ASP A 133 -18.41 14.06 -13.13
C ASP A 133 -16.96 14.09 -13.63
N SER A 134 -16.50 15.25 -14.11
CA SER A 134 -15.14 15.44 -14.60
C SER A 134 -14.10 15.28 -13.49
N VAL A 135 -14.42 15.72 -12.26
CA VAL A 135 -13.58 15.56 -11.08
C VAL A 135 -13.47 14.07 -10.70
N PHE A 136 -14.58 13.34 -10.68
CA PHE A 136 -14.55 11.91 -10.37
C PHE A 136 -13.81 11.09 -11.43
N ILE A 137 -13.98 11.42 -12.71
CA ILE A 137 -13.20 10.80 -13.80
C ILE A 137 -11.72 11.09 -13.61
N MET A 138 -11.34 12.34 -13.30
CA MET A 138 -9.95 12.69 -13.01
C MET A 138 -9.40 11.86 -11.83
N LEU A 139 -10.12 11.75 -10.72
CA LEU A 139 -9.69 10.96 -9.56
C LEU A 139 -9.51 9.47 -9.91
N ILE A 140 -10.44 8.89 -10.68
CA ILE A 140 -10.35 7.51 -11.16
C ILE A 140 -9.14 7.32 -12.09
N LEU A 141 -8.89 8.26 -13.01
CA LEU A 141 -7.71 8.22 -13.89
C LEU A 141 -6.41 8.34 -13.10
N CYS A 142 -6.33 9.23 -12.12
CA CYS A 142 -5.19 9.34 -11.23
C CYS A 142 -4.95 8.04 -10.45
N ALA A 143 -6.01 7.42 -9.93
CA ALA A 143 -5.92 6.15 -9.23
C ALA A 143 -5.45 5.01 -10.16
N LEU A 144 -5.95 4.97 -11.40
CA LEU A 144 -5.52 4.03 -12.44
C LEU A 144 -4.03 4.20 -12.79
N ILE A 145 -3.58 5.44 -13.01
CA ILE A 145 -2.18 5.74 -13.34
C ILE A 145 -1.28 5.34 -12.17
N ALA A 146 -1.65 5.68 -10.94
CA ALA A 146 -0.91 5.29 -9.75
C ALA A 146 -0.85 3.76 -9.58
N GLY A 147 -1.97 3.05 -9.75
CA GLY A 147 -2.01 1.59 -9.75
C GLY A 147 -1.16 0.96 -10.85
N ALA A 148 -1.16 1.53 -12.05
CA ALA A 148 -0.34 1.09 -13.17
C ALA A 148 1.16 1.28 -12.90
N CYS A 149 1.56 2.43 -12.36
CA CYS A 149 2.93 2.70 -11.93
C CYS A 149 3.39 1.72 -10.85
N LEU A 150 2.55 1.48 -9.83
CA LEU A 150 2.83 0.51 -8.77
C LEU A 150 2.95 -0.91 -9.31
N SER A 151 2.21 -1.27 -10.37
CA SER A 151 2.27 -2.61 -10.96
C SER A 151 3.66 -2.98 -11.49
N GLY A 152 4.46 -2.00 -11.91
CA GLY A 152 5.87 -2.23 -12.23
C GLY A 152 6.68 -2.66 -11.00
N LEU A 153 6.43 -2.02 -9.86
CA LEU A 153 7.07 -2.34 -8.58
C LEU A 153 6.60 -3.70 -8.04
N VAL A 154 5.31 -4.02 -8.19
CA VAL A 154 4.74 -5.34 -7.87
C VAL A 154 5.47 -6.46 -8.59
N LYS A 155 5.79 -6.29 -9.87
CA LYS A 155 6.55 -7.31 -10.62
C LYS A 155 7.92 -7.57 -10.00
N SER A 156 8.64 -6.51 -9.64
CA SER A 156 9.94 -6.62 -8.98
C SER A 156 9.84 -7.30 -7.62
N GLU A 157 8.84 -6.95 -6.82
CA GLU A 157 8.58 -7.53 -5.51
C GLU A 157 8.27 -9.04 -5.60
N ILE A 158 7.36 -9.44 -6.50
CA ILE A 158 7.04 -10.85 -6.74
C ILE A 158 8.26 -11.63 -7.22
N GLN A 159 9.08 -11.05 -8.10
CA GLN A 159 10.31 -11.71 -8.56
C GLN A 159 11.30 -11.96 -7.42
N GLN A 160 11.47 -10.99 -6.52
CA GLN A 160 12.33 -11.15 -5.35
C GLN A 160 11.82 -12.24 -4.40
N ILE A 161 10.51 -12.28 -4.16
CA ILE A 161 9.87 -13.33 -3.36
C ILE A 161 10.18 -14.70 -3.99
N ILE A 162 9.88 -14.89 -5.29
CA ILE A 162 10.12 -16.17 -5.99
C ILE A 162 11.60 -16.59 -5.92
N GLN A 163 12.54 -15.65 -6.08
CA GLN A 163 13.98 -15.93 -5.98
C GLN A 163 14.36 -16.38 -4.56
N ASN A 164 13.86 -15.71 -3.54
CA ASN A 164 14.11 -16.07 -2.13
C ASN A 164 13.59 -17.48 -1.82
N TRP A 165 12.39 -17.82 -2.31
CA TRP A 165 11.83 -19.17 -2.20
C TRP A 165 12.74 -20.21 -2.88
N ARG A 166 13.18 -19.95 -4.12
CA ARG A 166 14.06 -20.86 -4.87
C ARG A 166 15.42 -21.10 -4.19
N ASN A 167 16.01 -20.05 -3.62
CA ASN A 167 17.28 -20.16 -2.90
C ASN A 167 17.10 -21.00 -1.61
N ARG A 168 16.00 -20.80 -0.87
CA ARG A 168 15.67 -21.60 0.32
C ARG A 168 15.52 -23.10 0.02
N SER A 169 14.96 -23.46 -1.14
CA SER A 169 14.84 -24.86 -1.55
C SER A 169 16.20 -25.50 -1.86
N SER A 170 17.17 -24.69 -2.30
CA SER A 170 18.51 -25.13 -2.70
C SER A 170 19.46 -25.35 -1.51
N ASP A 171 19.19 -24.68 -0.39
CA ASP A 171 19.96 -24.78 0.87
C ASP A 171 19.48 -25.91 1.81
N THR A 172 18.61 -26.80 1.35
CA THR A 172 18.34 -28.04 2.10
C THR A 172 19.58 -28.93 1.99
N PRO A 173 20.38 -29.12 3.05
CA PRO A 173 21.56 -29.98 2.96
C PRO A 173 21.06 -31.39 2.69
N ASN A 174 21.53 -31.97 1.59
CA ASN A 174 21.63 -33.42 1.47
C ASN A 174 22.23 -33.91 2.78
N GLY A 175 21.44 -34.65 3.57
CA GLY A 175 21.94 -35.37 4.73
C GLY A 175 22.99 -36.35 4.25
N THR A 176 24.23 -35.89 4.18
CA THR A 176 25.39 -36.75 4.05
C THR A 176 25.44 -37.59 5.30
N ALA A 177 25.19 -38.89 5.10
CA ALA A 177 25.47 -39.95 6.04
C ALA A 177 26.75 -39.66 6.82
N ASP A 178 26.64 -39.70 8.14
CA ASP A 178 27.76 -39.62 9.06
C ASP A 178 28.50 -40.98 9.00
N PRO A 179 29.68 -41.10 8.34
CA PRO A 179 30.46 -42.33 8.32
C PRO A 179 31.38 -42.31 9.54
N GLY A 180 30.78 -42.31 10.74
CA GLY A 180 31.52 -42.09 11.99
C GLY A 180 31.05 -42.92 13.17
N ALA A 181 29.90 -43.60 13.10
CA ALA A 181 29.43 -44.46 14.19
C ALA A 181 30.13 -45.84 14.13
N GLN A 182 31.30 -45.94 14.76
CA GLN A 182 31.87 -47.24 15.12
C GLN A 182 30.94 -47.93 16.15
N PRO A 183 30.57 -49.21 15.96
CA PRO A 183 29.81 -49.94 16.96
C PRO A 183 30.74 -50.36 18.11
N LEU A 184 30.41 -49.92 19.33
CA LEU A 184 30.98 -50.46 20.57
C LEU A 184 30.50 -51.91 20.70
N LEU A 185 31.32 -52.84 20.22
CA LEU A 185 31.13 -54.27 20.40
C LEU A 185 31.37 -54.66 21.87
N GLU A 186 30.39 -55.39 22.38
CA GLU A 186 30.48 -56.45 23.41
C GLU A 186 31.89 -56.86 23.84
N GLY A 187 32.08 -56.86 25.15
CA GLY A 187 33.26 -57.42 25.80
C GLY A 187 33.02 -57.67 27.30
N SER A 188 32.01 -58.48 27.61
CA SER A 188 31.99 -59.22 28.88
C SER A 188 32.76 -60.53 28.70
N SER A 189 33.93 -60.65 29.34
CA SER A 189 34.52 -61.87 29.94
C SER A 189 35.84 -61.50 30.60
#